data_AF-A0A0M3IRW9-F1
#
_entry.id   AF-A0A0M3IRW9-F1
#
_cell.length_a   1.000
_cell.length_b   1.000
_cell.length_c   1.000
_cell.angle_alpha   90.00
_cell.angle_beta   90.00
_cell.angle_gamma   90.00
#
_symmetry.space_group_name_H-M   'P 1'
#
loop_
_entity.id
_entity.type
_entity.pdbx_description
1 polymer ?
#
loop_
_entity_poly.entity_id
_entity_poly.type
_entity_poly.pdbx_seq_one_letter_code
_entity_poly.pdbx_strand_id
1 'polypeptide(L)'
;MSKLFFQDLPPGFAEVLPSATVAQLRSIHQDETLSWQQKHERIDAIMSSLPAEILDRLPTPPGFNMLPSDVQAKLKSIHGLNWQERHTKIREIIESSLTPEQRRLLPPSPPPPV
;
A
#
# COMPACT_ATOMS: atom_id res chain seq x y z
N MET A 1 -18.79 -6.71 -11.14
CA MET A 1 -18.92 -5.61 -10.17
C MET A 1 -17.78 -5.73 -9.17
N SER A 2 -16.64 -5.06 -9.42
CA SER A 2 -15.44 -5.17 -8.57
C SER A 2 -15.49 -4.11 -7.48
N LYS A 3 -16.15 -4.47 -6.38
CA LYS A 3 -16.47 -3.62 -5.23
C LYS A 3 -15.27 -3.45 -4.28
N LEU A 4 -14.09 -3.14 -4.82
CA LEU A 4 -12.84 -2.95 -4.06
C LEU A 4 -12.35 -1.50 -4.05
N PHE A 5 -13.01 -0.58 -4.76
CA PHE A 5 -12.64 0.84 -4.86
C PHE A 5 -13.47 1.77 -3.97
N PHE A 6 -14.36 1.25 -3.11
CA PHE A 6 -15.28 2.03 -2.27
C PHE A 6 -14.85 2.17 -0.80
N GLN A 7 -13.66 1.73 -0.43
CA GLN A 7 -13.12 2.01 0.90
C GLN A 7 -12.30 3.30 0.84
N ASP A 8 -12.81 4.32 1.52
CA ASP A 8 -12.21 5.65 1.75
C ASP A 8 -10.75 5.56 2.28
N LEU A 9 -10.41 4.46 2.96
CA LEU A 9 -9.06 4.06 3.39
C LEU A 9 -8.95 2.53 3.45
N PRO A 10 -7.75 1.94 3.30
CA PRO A 10 -7.55 0.50 3.51
C PRO A 10 -7.97 0.05 4.92
N PRO A 11 -8.43 -1.21 5.09
CA PRO A 11 -8.83 -1.73 6.40
C PRO A 11 -7.69 -1.60 7.43
N GLY A 12 -8.01 -1.14 8.65
CA GLY A 12 -7.04 -1.01 9.74
C GLY A 12 -6.20 0.29 9.72
N PHE A 13 -6.29 1.12 8.67
CA PHE A 13 -5.50 2.35 8.59
C PHE A 13 -6.01 3.45 9.52
N ALA A 14 -7.33 3.58 9.65
CA ALA A 14 -7.95 4.64 10.45
C ALA A 14 -7.72 4.46 11.96
N GLU A 15 -7.42 3.23 12.41
CA GLU A 15 -7.09 2.91 13.79
C GLU A 15 -5.64 3.26 14.16
N VAL A 16 -4.75 3.42 13.17
CA VAL A 16 -3.31 3.65 13.36
C VAL A 16 -2.92 5.09 13.03
N LEU A 17 -3.51 5.65 11.97
CA LEU A 17 -3.14 6.97 11.47
C LEU A 17 -3.71 8.10 12.36
N PRO A 18 -3.01 9.24 12.49
CA PRO A 18 -3.56 10.42 13.11
C PRO A 18 -4.86 10.87 12.44
N SER A 19 -5.82 11.36 13.21
CA SER A 19 -7.13 11.80 12.69
C SER A 19 -7.01 12.87 11.59
N ALA A 20 -6.06 13.80 11.74
CA ALA A 20 -5.75 14.81 10.74
C ALA A 20 -5.24 14.20 9.43
N THR A 21 -4.36 13.20 9.50
CA THR A 21 -3.85 12.46 8.34
C THR A 21 -4.98 11.70 7.64
N VAL A 22 -5.84 11.03 8.41
CA VAL A 22 -7.03 10.36 7.88
C VAL A 22 -7.91 11.34 7.10
N ALA A 23 -8.22 12.50 7.68
CA ALA A 23 -9.03 13.51 7.01
C ALA A 23 -8.39 14.00 5.69
N GLN A 24 -7.07 14.22 5.67
CA GLN A 24 -6.36 14.63 4.45
C GLN A 24 -6.41 13.57 3.36
N LEU A 25 -6.15 12.30 3.70
CA LEU A 25 -6.19 11.19 2.73
C LEU A 25 -7.57 11.04 2.11
N ARG A 26 -8.63 11.13 2.93
CA ARG A 26 -10.03 11.11 2.48
C ARG A 26 -10.36 12.26 1.54
N SER A 27 -9.91 13.48 1.89
CA SER A 27 -10.11 14.66 1.05
C SER A 27 -9.46 14.50 -0.32
N ILE A 28 -8.25 13.96 -0.40
CA ILE A 28 -7.57 13.71 -1.69
C ILE A 28 -8.31 12.64 -2.50
N HIS A 29 -8.78 11.58 -1.85
CA HIS A 29 -9.51 10.52 -2.51
C HIS A 29 -10.81 11.03 -3.14
N GLN A 30 -11.54 11.88 -2.41
CA GLN A 30 -12.83 12.45 -2.80
C GLN A 30 -12.72 13.66 -3.76
N ASP A 31 -11.52 14.22 -3.94
CA ASP A 31 -11.31 15.37 -4.82
C ASP A 31 -11.44 14.96 -6.30
N GLU A 32 -12.57 15.27 -6.92
CA GLU A 32 -12.85 14.94 -8.32
C GLU A 32 -12.04 15.80 -9.32
N THR A 33 -11.38 16.86 -8.84
CA THR A 33 -10.55 17.73 -9.70
C THR A 33 -9.15 17.18 -9.93
N LEU A 34 -8.72 16.19 -9.13
CA LEU A 34 -7.42 15.57 -9.24
C LEU A 34 -7.45 14.35 -10.14
N SER A 35 -6.46 14.27 -11.04
CA SER A 35 -6.18 13.03 -11.76
C SER A 35 -5.75 11.93 -10.80
N TRP A 36 -5.88 10.67 -11.24
CA TRP A 36 -5.40 9.52 -10.46
C TRP A 36 -3.94 9.67 -10.04
N GLN A 37 -3.08 10.12 -10.97
CA GLN A 37 -1.67 10.34 -10.69
C GLN A 37 -1.46 11.40 -9.61
N GLN A 38 -2.18 12.53 -9.70
CA GLN A 38 -2.10 13.60 -8.70
C GLN A 38 -2.58 13.15 -7.32
N LYS A 39 -3.65 12.35 -7.25
CA LYS A 39 -4.11 11.74 -5.99
C LYS A 39 -3.01 10.87 -5.39
N HIS A 40 -2.41 10.02 -6.21
CA HIS A 40 -1.38 9.08 -5.79
C HIS A 40 -0.12 9.80 -5.28
N GLU A 41 0.36 10.81 -6.01
CA GLU A 41 1.50 11.64 -5.61
C GLU A 41 1.25 12.36 -4.27
N ARG A 42 0.06 12.92 -4.07
CA ARG A 42 -0.29 13.59 -2.81
C ARG A 42 -0.41 12.62 -1.64
N ILE A 43 -1.01 11.45 -1.86
CA ILE A 43 -1.09 10.39 -0.86
C ILE A 43 0.31 9.91 -0.48
N ASP A 44 1.19 9.69 -1.45
CA ASP A 44 2.57 9.26 -1.21
C ASP A 44 3.37 10.29 -0.39
N ALA A 45 3.22 11.57 -0.71
CA ALA A 45 3.86 12.64 0.06
C ALA A 45 3.40 12.66 1.52
N ILE A 46 2.09 12.49 1.77
CA ILE A 46 1.55 12.39 3.14
C ILE A 46 2.15 11.17 3.85
N MET A 47 2.09 9.99 3.25
CA MET A 47 2.54 8.74 3.88
C MET A 47 4.05 8.77 4.15
N SER A 48 4.85 9.32 3.23
CA SER A 48 6.30 9.46 3.36
C SER A 48 6.71 10.47 4.44
N SER A 49 5.81 11.40 4.80
CA SER A 49 6.06 12.38 5.87
C SER A 49 5.76 11.83 7.28
N LEU A 50 5.13 10.66 7.39
CA LEU A 50 4.76 10.09 8.68
C LEU A 50 5.98 9.53 9.42
N PRO A 51 5.99 9.61 10.77
CA PRO A 51 7.00 8.94 11.58
C PRO A 51 7.06 7.43 11.32
N ALA A 52 8.27 6.87 11.31
CA ALA A 52 8.49 5.44 11.10
C ALA A 52 7.68 4.56 12.07
N GLU A 53 7.54 4.98 13.34
CA GLU A 53 6.75 4.26 14.35
C GLU A 53 5.26 4.13 13.94
N ILE A 54 4.69 5.13 13.28
CA ILE A 54 3.31 5.06 12.78
C ILE A 54 3.24 4.09 11.59
N LEU A 55 4.21 4.19 10.67
CA LEU A 55 4.28 3.33 9.49
C LEU A 55 4.45 1.85 9.85
N ASP A 56 5.21 1.53 10.89
CA ASP A 56 5.45 0.16 11.36
C ASP A 56 4.22 -0.48 12.02
N ARG A 57 3.29 0.34 12.51
CA ARG A 57 2.03 -0.11 13.11
C ARG A 57 0.92 -0.34 12.10
N LEU A 58 1.13 0.06 10.84
CA LEU A 58 0.14 -0.15 9.79
C LEU A 58 -0.13 -1.64 9.57
N PRO A 59 -1.39 -2.03 9.30
CA PRO A 59 -1.72 -3.41 9.02
C PRO A 59 -1.02 -3.87 7.73
N THR A 60 -0.55 -5.12 7.75
CA THR A 60 -0.03 -5.76 6.54
C THR A 60 -1.17 -6.03 5.55
N PRO A 61 -0.90 -6.04 4.23
CA PRO A 61 -1.93 -6.30 3.24
C PRO A 61 -2.54 -7.71 3.39
N PRO A 62 -3.79 -7.91 2.93
CA PRO A 62 -4.41 -9.24 2.91
C PRO A 62 -3.52 -10.28 2.20
N GLY A 63 -3.44 -11.48 2.76
CA GLY A 63 -2.60 -12.56 2.22
C GLY A 63 -1.11 -12.43 2.54
N PHE A 64 -0.65 -11.36 3.19
CA PHE A 64 0.76 -11.20 3.58
C PHE A 64 1.29 -12.37 4.42
N ASN A 65 0.47 -12.90 5.33
CA ASN A 65 0.83 -14.03 6.18
C ASN A 65 0.96 -15.36 5.41
N MET A 66 0.53 -15.43 4.15
CA MET A 66 0.71 -16.60 3.29
C MET A 66 2.08 -16.63 2.63
N LEU A 67 2.85 -15.53 2.72
CA LEU A 67 4.21 -15.45 2.20
C LEU A 67 5.19 -16.20 3.10
N PRO A 68 6.28 -16.78 2.55
CA PRO A 68 7.39 -17.27 3.35
C PRO A 68 7.93 -16.20 4.30
N SER A 69 8.39 -16.61 5.49
CA SER A 69 8.81 -15.68 6.56
C SER A 69 9.97 -14.77 6.16
N ASP A 70 10.90 -15.26 5.33
CA ASP A 70 12.01 -14.47 4.79
C ASP A 70 11.51 -13.39 3.81
N VAL A 71 10.49 -13.70 3.01
CA VAL A 71 9.84 -12.75 2.10
C VAL A 71 9.08 -11.69 2.88
N GLN A 72 8.35 -12.09 3.94
CA GLN A 72 7.70 -11.15 4.85
C GLN A 72 8.71 -10.16 5.47
N ALA A 73 9.87 -10.66 5.92
CA ALA A 73 10.93 -9.81 6.48
C ALA A 73 11.49 -8.81 5.45
N LYS A 74 11.77 -9.25 4.22
CA LYS A 74 12.23 -8.37 3.13
C LYS A 74 11.22 -7.28 2.77
N LEU A 75 9.93 -7.62 2.75
CA LEU A 75 8.87 -6.66 2.47
C LEU A 75 8.67 -5.65 3.60
N LYS A 76 8.88 -6.07 4.86
CA LYS A 76 8.87 -5.15 6.01
C LYS A 76 10.06 -4.19 6.01
N SER A 77 11.25 -4.62 5.57
CA SER A 77 12.44 -3.75 5.56
C SER A 77 12.38 -2.59 4.56
N ILE A 78 11.41 -2.60 3.63
CA ILE A 78 11.23 -1.54 2.61
C ILE A 78 10.05 -0.61 2.92
N HIS A 79 9.48 -0.69 4.13
CA HIS A 79 8.28 0.06 4.50
C HIS A 79 8.47 1.58 4.54
N GLY A 80 9.70 2.05 4.76
CA GLY A 80 10.08 3.47 4.79
C GLY A 80 10.54 4.07 3.45
N LEU A 81 10.43 3.34 2.34
CA LEU A 81 10.71 3.89 1.01
C LEU A 81 9.49 4.63 0.45
N ASN A 82 9.73 5.62 -0.43
CA ASN A 82 8.65 6.26 -1.19
C ASN A 82 7.96 5.23 -2.11
N TRP A 83 6.76 5.54 -2.58
CA TRP A 83 5.94 4.58 -3.33
C TRP A 83 6.63 3.99 -4.56
N GLN A 84 7.33 4.80 -5.35
CA GLN A 84 7.96 4.33 -6.61
C GLN A 84 9.09 3.34 -6.33
N GLU A 85 9.96 3.68 -5.37
CA GLU A 85 11.04 2.80 -4.91
C GLU A 85 10.48 1.54 -4.26
N ARG A 86 9.47 1.70 -3.41
CA ARG A 86 8.80 0.60 -2.72
C ARG A 86 8.15 -0.36 -3.72
N HIS A 87 7.42 0.15 -4.71
CA HIS A 87 6.76 -0.68 -5.71
C HIS A 87 7.76 -1.45 -6.55
N THR A 88 8.87 -0.82 -6.93
CA THR A 88 9.97 -1.46 -7.65
C THR A 88 10.57 -2.60 -6.81
N LYS A 89 10.92 -2.34 -5.54
CA LYS A 89 11.47 -3.37 -4.65
C LYS A 89 10.49 -4.48 -4.30
N ILE A 90 9.19 -4.17 -4.11
CA ILE A 90 8.15 -5.18 -3.91
C ILE A 90 8.14 -6.14 -5.10
N ARG A 91 8.15 -5.62 -6.33
CA ARG A 91 8.20 -6.43 -7.54
C ARG A 91 9.45 -7.31 -7.57
N GLU A 92 10.62 -6.74 -7.34
CA GLU A 92 11.88 -7.48 -7.31
C GLU A 92 11.88 -8.61 -6.26
N ILE A 93 11.41 -8.33 -5.04
CA ILE A 93 11.32 -9.33 -3.96
C ILE A 93 10.37 -10.45 -4.36
N ILE A 94 9.20 -10.13 -4.90
CA ILE A 94 8.19 -11.11 -5.34
C ILE A 94 8.74 -11.98 -6.48
N GLU A 95 9.38 -11.37 -7.48
CA GLU A 95 9.90 -12.08 -8.65
C GLU A 95 11.10 -12.96 -8.31
N SER A 96 11.99 -12.50 -7.42
CA SER A 96 13.20 -13.23 -7.03
C SER A 96 12.96 -14.29 -5.94
N SER A 97 11.95 -14.10 -5.09
CA SER A 97 11.77 -14.94 -3.89
C SER A 97 10.57 -15.88 -3.93
N LEU A 98 9.64 -15.72 -4.89
CA LEU A 98 8.44 -16.56 -4.98
C LEU A 98 8.39 -17.40 -6.26
N THR A 99 8.01 -18.67 -6.11
CA THR A 99 7.73 -19.56 -7.25
C THR A 99 6.49 -19.09 -8.03
N PRO A 100 6.33 -19.51 -9.30
CA PRO A 100 5.12 -19.18 -10.07
C PRO A 100 3.82 -19.63 -9.39
N GLU A 101 3.85 -20.74 -8.67
CA GLU A 101 2.69 -21.27 -7.93
C GLU A 101 2.35 -20.41 -6.72
N GLN A 102 3.35 -19.98 -5.95
CA GLN A 102 3.17 -19.07 -4.82
C GLN A 102 2.65 -17.70 -5.27
N ARG A 103 3.11 -17.20 -6.42
CA ARG A 103 2.63 -15.94 -6.99
C ARG A 103 1.15 -15.98 -7.39
N ARG A 104 0.61 -17.15 -7.75
CA ARG A 104 -0.83 -17.32 -8.04
C ARG A 104 -1.73 -17.21 -6.81
N LEU A 105 -1.17 -17.34 -5.62
CA LEU A 105 -1.90 -17.20 -4.35
C LEU A 105 -2.01 -15.74 -3.90
N LEU A 106 -1.26 -14.83 -4.52
CA LEU A 106 -1.32 -13.41 -4.21
C LEU A 106 -2.58 -12.77 -4.79
N PRO A 107 -3.15 -11.74 -4.12
CA PRO A 107 -4.24 -10.99 -4.70
C PRO A 107 -3.80 -10.39 -6.05
N PRO A 108 -4.70 -10.31 -7.04
CA PRO A 108 -4.38 -9.73 -8.33
C PRO A 108 -3.94 -8.27 -8.15
N SER A 109 -2.94 -7.84 -8.93
CA SER A 109 -2.57 -6.43 -8.98
C SER A 109 -3.80 -5.58 -9.31
N PRO A 110 -3.96 -4.40 -8.67
CA PRO A 110 -5.03 -3.49 -9.06
C PRO A 110 -4.93 -3.20 -10.55
N PRO A 111 -6.07 -3.13 -11.28
CA PRO A 111 -6.06 -2.77 -12.68
C PRO A 111 -5.38 -1.40 -12.86
N PRO A 112 -4.70 -1.15 -13.99
CA PRO A 112 -4.18 0.17 -14.28
C PRO A 112 -5.34 1.18 -14.23
N PRO A 113 -5.08 2.41 -13.76
CA PRO A 113 -6.08 3.47 -13.81
C PRO A 113 -6.55 3.64 -15.26
N VAL A 114 -7.87 3.76 -15.45
CA VAL A 114 -8.51 4.13 -16.72
C VAL A 114 -8.44 5.63 -16.95
#